data_AF-A0A0P0GBF4-F1
#
_entry.id   AF-A0A0P0GBF4-F1
#
_cell.length_a   1.000
_cell.length_b   1.000
_cell.length_c   1.000
_cell.angle_alpha   90.00
_cell.angle_beta   90.00
_cell.angle_gamma   90.00
#
_symmetry.space_group_name_H-M   'P 1'
#
loop_
_entity.id
_entity.type
_entity.pdbx_description
1 polymer ?
#
loop_
_entity_poly.entity_id
_entity_poly.type
_entity_poly.pdbx_seq_one_letter_code
_entity_poly.pdbx_strand_id
1 'polypeptide(L)' 'MITVVFYTWSEEVKGNGFAESETRHEIATGKTTIEEAFEVAVSNGANPLDTIQYKF' A
#
# COMPACT_ATOMS: atom_id res chain seq x y z
N MET A 1 -0.44 -8.06 16.26
CA MET A 1 -0.54 -6.63 15.89
C MET A 1 -0.57 -6.60 14.39
N ILE A 2 -1.54 -5.96 13.75
CA ILE A 2 -1.66 -6.10 12.30
C ILE A 2 -0.62 -5.20 11.60
N THR A 3 0.22 -5.82 10.78
CA THR A 3 1.08 -5.13 9.83
C THR A 3 0.42 -5.20 8.45
N VAL A 4 0.31 -4.06 7.78
CA VAL A 4 -0.28 -3.98 6.44
C VAL A 4 0.81 -3.76 5.40
N VAL A 5 0.71 -4.49 4.30
CA VAL A 5 1.59 -4.34 3.13
C VAL A 5 0.75 -3.97 1.92
N PHE A 6 1.12 -2.89 1.24
CA PHE A 6 0.48 -2.45 0.00
C PHE A 6 1.52 -1.85 -0.95
N TYR A 7 1.13 -1.67 -2.21
CA TYR A 7 1.99 -1.13 -3.25
C TYR A 7 1.35 0.13 -3.82
N THR A 8 2.18 1.14 -4.11
CA THR A 8 1.78 2.32 -4.88
C THR A 8 2.57 2.36 -6.17
N TRP A 9 1.92 2.80 -7.25
CA TRP A 9 2.54 2.89 -8.57
C TRP A 9 2.74 4.37 -8.92
N SER A 10 3.95 4.71 -9.35
CA SER A 10 4.23 6.02 -9.95
C SER A 10 4.67 5.85 -11.39
N GLU A 11 4.03 6.57 -12.30
CA GLU A 11 4.47 6.67 -13.69
C GLU A 11 5.72 7.57 -13.75
N GLU A 12 6.86 6.98 -14.12
CA GLU A 12 8.06 7.73 -14.46
C GLU A 12 8.17 7.89 -15.98
N VAL A 13 8.36 9.13 -16.45
CA VAL A 13 8.68 9.36 -17.86
C VAL A 13 10.17 9.05 -18.07
N LYS A 14 10.47 7.97 -18.80
CA LYS A 14 11.85 7.58 -19.14
C LYS A 14 12.08 7.73 -20.63
N GLY A 15 12.73 8.82 -21.01
CA GLY A 15 13.19 9.10 -22.37
C GLY A 15 12.04 9.15 -23.38
N ASN A 16 11.65 7.98 -23.89
CA ASN A 16 10.70 7.80 -24.99
C ASN A 16 9.41 7.04 -24.58
N GLY A 17 9.16 6.80 -23.29
CA GLY A 17 7.94 6.10 -22.83
C GLY A 17 7.66 6.26 -21.33
N PHE A 18 6.56 5.65 -20.89
CA PHE A 18 6.16 5.55 -19.48
C PHE A 18 6.71 4.25 -18.89
N ALA A 19 7.32 4.33 -17.72
CA ALA A 19 7.70 3.18 -16.92
C ALA A 19 6.95 3.26 -15.58
N GLU A 20 6.21 2.20 -15.23
CA GLU A 20 5.59 2.10 -13.91
C GLU A 20 6.65 1.65 -12.90
N SER A 21 6.81 2.42 -11.83
CA SER A 21 7.67 2.10 -10.70
C SER A 21 6.81 1.71 -9.51
N GLU A 22 6.95 0.47 -9.03
CA GLU A 22 6.28 0.01 -7.81
C GLU A 22 7.04 0.47 -6.56
N THR A 23 6.31 0.99 -5.58
CA THR A 23 6.83 1.24 -4.24
C THR A 23 6.06 0.40 -3.24
N ARG A 24 6.77 -0.48 -2.54
CA ARG A 24 6.22 -1.31 -1.46
C ARG A 24 6.20 -0.54 -0.15
N HIS A 25 5.04 -0.51 0.50
CA HIS A 25 4.84 0.05 1.84
C HIS A 25 4.55 -1.06 2.83
N GLU A 26 5.15 -0.98 4.02
CA GLU A 26 4.91 -1.89 5.13
C GLU A 26 4.72 -1.09 6.41
N ILE A 27 3.52 -1.16 6.98
CA ILE A 27 3.10 -0.31 8.10
C ILE A 27 2.63 -1.17 9.26
N ALA A 28 3.31 -1.05 10.40
CA ALA A 28 2.81 -1.58 11.66
C ALA A 28 1.70 -0.66 12.17
N THR A 29 0.45 -1.12 12.11
CA THR A 29 -0.72 -0.24 12.33
C THR A 29 -1.03 0.01 13.80
N GLY A 30 -0.52 -0.83 14.71
CA GLY A 30 -0.94 -0.84 16.11
C GLY A 30 -2.39 -1.29 16.33
N LYS A 31 -3.09 -1.72 15.26
CA LYS A 31 -4.49 -2.16 15.28
C LYS A 31 -4.61 -3.66 15.50
N THR A 32 -5.78 -4.07 15.98
CA THR A 32 -6.12 -5.47 16.26
C THR A 32 -7.15 -6.05 15.29
N THR A 33 -7.86 -5.22 14.54
CA THR A 33 -8.82 -5.65 13.51
C THR A 33 -8.35 -5.28 12.11
N ILE A 34 -8.80 -6.05 11.11
CA ILE A 34 -8.43 -5.85 9.71
C ILE A 34 -9.05 -4.55 9.19
N GLU A 35 -10.27 -4.23 9.62
CA GLU A 35 -11.00 -3.02 9.22
C GLU A 35 -10.24 -1.75 9.63
N GLU A 36 -9.78 -1.66 10.87
CA GLU A 36 -8.99 -0.52 11.34
C GLU A 36 -7.63 -0.46 10.64
N ALA A 37 -7.01 -1.61 10.38
CA ALA A 37 -5.74 -1.68 9.66
C ALA A 37 -5.88 -1.25 8.20
N PHE A 38 -7.01 -1.57 7.56
CA PHE A 38 -7.36 -1.13 6.22
C PHE A 38 -7.53 0.39 6.14
N GLU A 39 -8.23 1.01 7.09
CA GLU A 39 -8.35 2.48 7.16
C GLU A 39 -6.98 3.16 7.24
N VAL A 40 -6.04 2.60 8.02
CA VAL A 40 -4.67 3.09 8.10
C VAL A 40 -3.97 2.98 6.74
N ALA A 41 -4.10 1.85 6.04
CA ALA A 41 -3.49 1.66 4.73
C ALA A 41 -4.02 2.66 3.70
N VAL A 42 -5.34 2.82 3.61
CA VAL A 42 -5.97 3.78 2.70
C VAL A 42 -5.55 5.22 3.02
N SER A 43 -5.48 5.58 4.31
CA SER A 43 -4.98 6.89 4.74
C SER A 43 -3.50 7.11 4.38
N ASN A 44 -2.72 6.06 4.14
CA ASN A 44 -1.33 6.11 3.70
C ASN A 44 -1.17 6.01 2.17
N GLY A 45 -2.27 6.11 1.42
CA GLY A 45 -2.23 6.12 -0.05
C GLY A 45 -2.38 4.74 -0.70
N ALA A 46 -2.75 3.71 0.07
CA ALA A 46 -3.17 2.44 -0.53
C ALA A 46 -4.46 2.66 -1.33
N ASN A 47 -4.51 2.12 -2.54
CA ASN A 47 -5.74 2.06 -3.31
C ASN A 47 -6.64 0.92 -2.77
N PRO A 48 -7.89 1.21 -2.36
CA PRO A 48 -8.84 0.21 -1.86
C PRO A 48 -9.12 -0.95 -2.80
N LEU A 49 -8.93 -0.75 -4.11
CA LEU A 49 -9.19 -1.76 -5.14
C LEU A 49 -7.97 -2.64 -5.43
N ASP A 50 -6.80 -2.27 -4.92
CA ASP A 50 -5.56 -3.03 -5.10
C ASP A 50 -5.43 -4.12 -4.03
N THR A 51 -4.43 -5.00 -4.22
CA THR A 51 -4.14 -6.05 -3.25
C THR A 51 -3.48 -5.46 -2.00
N ILE A 52 -4.16 -5.59 -0.85
CA ILE A 52 -3.65 -5.24 0.47
C ILE A 52 -3.46 -6.53 1.27
N GLN A 53 -2.25 -6.73 1.81
CA GLN A 53 -1.91 -7.92 2.59
C GLN A 53 -1.80 -7.59 4.08
N TYR A 54 -2.24 -8.53 4.93
CA TYR A 54 -2.24 -8.40 6.38
C TYR A 54 -1.37 -9.49 7.02
N LYS A 55 -0.51 -9.10 7.95
CA LYS A 55 0.33 -9.99 8.78
C LYS A 55 -0.01 -9.79 10.25
N PHE A 56 -0.03 -10.85 11.05
CA PHE A 56 -0.49 -10.84 12.45
C PHE A 56 0.63 -10.96 13.48
#